data_AF-A0A3R6QFY8-F1
#
_entry.id   AF-A0A3R6QFY8-F1
#
_cell.length_a   1.000
_cell.length_b   1.000
_cell.length_c   1.000
_cell.angle_alpha   90.00
_cell.angle_beta   90.00
_cell.angle_gamma   90.00
#
_symmetry.space_group_name_H-M   'P 1'
#
loop_
_entity.id
_entity.type
_entity.pdbx_description
1 polymer ?
#
loop_
_entity_poly.entity_id
_entity_poly.type
_entity_poly.pdbx_seq_one_letter_code
_entity_poly.pdbx_strand_id
1 'polypeptide(L)'
;MKRMEFEVGGKMYHRVSRPTARKAYDRGAIIMICPCKLRPGKPWYPETLTCKVHTGRDFDPVARDFEIYNCNAEAGWYASFYLEA
;
A
#
# COMPACT_ATOMS: atom_id res chain seq x y z
N MET A 1 2.46 8.75 -16.06
CA MET A 1 1.60 8.29 -14.94
C MET A 1 1.27 9.51 -14.09
N LYS A 2 -0.01 9.90 -13.94
CA LYS A 2 -0.38 11.02 -13.06
C LYS A 2 0.11 10.70 -11.64
N ARG A 3 0.80 11.63 -10.97
CA ARG A 3 1.18 11.47 -9.56
C ARG A 3 -0.12 11.37 -8.75
N MET A 4 -0.33 10.22 -8.14
CA MET A 4 -1.46 9.99 -7.23
C MET A 4 -0.93 10.15 -5.82
N GLU A 5 -1.15 11.34 -5.26
CA GLU A 5 -0.71 11.75 -3.93
C GLU A 5 -1.92 11.80 -2.99
N PHE A 6 -1.76 11.26 -1.79
CA PHE A 6 -2.83 11.18 -0.78
C PHE A 6 -2.30 11.53 0.60
N GLU A 7 -3.07 12.32 1.35
CA GLU A 7 -2.80 12.60 2.76
C GLU A 7 -3.48 11.55 3.63
N VAL A 8 -2.69 10.85 4.45
CA VAL A 8 -3.15 9.88 5.43
C VAL A 8 -2.44 10.15 6.74
N GLY A 9 -3.20 10.40 7.82
CA GLY A 9 -2.62 10.67 9.15
C GLY A 9 -1.69 11.89 9.21
N GLY A 10 -1.93 12.92 8.41
CA GLY A 10 -1.10 14.13 8.34
C GLY A 10 0.21 13.96 7.56
N LYS A 11 0.40 12.82 6.88
CA LYS A 11 1.56 12.54 6.02
C LYS A 11 1.12 12.38 4.58
N MET A 12 1.94 12.90 3.67
CA MET A 12 1.71 12.78 2.23
C MET A 12 2.34 11.49 1.71
N TYR A 13 1.55 10.74 0.93
CA TYR A 13 1.99 9.50 0.30
C TYR A 13 1.85 9.59 -1.21
N HIS A 14 2.87 9.18 -1.93
CA HIS A 14 2.87 9.14 -3.40
C HIS A 14 2.85 7.69 -3.91
N ARG A 15 2.06 7.44 -4.96
CA ARG A 15 1.96 6.10 -5.55
C ARG A 15 3.29 5.68 -6.18
N VAL A 16 3.71 4.45 -5.89
CA VAL A 16 4.91 3.84 -6.46
C VAL A 16 4.59 2.52 -7.15
N SER A 17 5.55 2.02 -7.93
CA SER A 17 5.46 0.68 -8.51
C SER A 17 5.63 -0.40 -7.43
N ARG A 18 5.09 -1.61 -7.67
CA ARG A 18 5.31 -2.78 -6.80
C ARG A 18 6.81 -3.09 -6.58
N PRO A 19 7.69 -3.07 -7.61
CA PRO A 19 9.13 -3.22 -7.39
C PRO A 19 9.75 -2.14 -6.49
N THR A 20 9.31 -0.88 -6.63
CA THR A 20 9.78 0.22 -5.76
C THR A 20 9.34 0.02 -4.32
N ALA A 21 8.07 -0.34 -4.10
CA ALA A 21 7.52 -0.63 -2.77
C ALA A 21 8.25 -1.80 -2.11
N ARG A 22 8.50 -2.89 -2.85
CA ARG A 22 9.28 -4.04 -2.37
C ARG A 22 10.66 -3.62 -1.88
N LYS A 23 11.41 -2.89 -2.71
CA LYS A 23 12.77 -2.41 -2.34
C LYS A 23 12.75 -1.55 -1.08
N ALA A 24 11.74 -0.69 -0.91
CA ALA A 24 11.59 0.14 0.28
C ALA A 24 11.26 -0.73 1.52
N TYR A 25 10.31 -1.65 1.38
CA TYR A 25 9.90 -2.57 2.43
C TYR A 25 11.05 -3.45 2.93
N ASP A 26 11.85 -4.00 1.99
CA ASP A 26 13.00 -4.84 2.32
C ASP A 26 14.11 -4.07 3.06
N ARG A 27 14.16 -2.74 2.89
CA ARG A 27 15.02 -1.83 3.66
C ARG A 27 14.42 -1.44 5.02
N GLY A 28 13.26 -1.98 5.37
CA GLY A 28 12.56 -1.68 6.63
C GLY A 28 11.65 -0.44 6.58
N ALA A 29 11.48 0.19 5.41
CA ALA A 29 10.59 1.34 5.30
C ALA A 29 9.12 0.95 5.52
N ILE A 30 8.33 1.90 6.04
CA ILE A 30 6.88 1.79 6.09
C ILE A 30 6.34 2.00 4.67
N ILE A 31 5.48 1.09 4.24
CA ILE A 31 4.73 1.19 2.98
C ILE A 31 3.24 1.31 3.30
N MET A 32 2.51 2.01 2.44
CA MET A 32 1.06 2.02 2.44
C MET A 32 0.54 1.12 1.33
N ILE A 33 -0.47 0.29 1.65
CA ILE A 33 -1.12 -0.64 0.71
C ILE A 33 -2.62 -0.31 0.67
N CYS A 34 -3.22 -0.24 -0.52
CA CYS A 34 -4.65 0.02 -0.71
C CYS A 34 -5.17 -0.75 -1.95
N PRO A 35 -6.42 -1.25 -1.99
CA PRO A 35 -6.98 -1.85 -3.19
C PRO A 35 -6.97 -0.86 -4.36
N CYS A 36 -6.68 -1.32 -5.58
CA CYS A 36 -6.32 -0.42 -6.68
C CYS A 36 -7.47 0.42 -7.26
N LYS A 37 -8.74 0.07 -7.00
CA LYS A 37 -9.90 0.91 -7.35
C LYS A 37 -10.37 1.80 -6.20
N LEU A 38 -9.82 1.62 -5.00
CA LEU A 38 -10.15 2.44 -3.84
C LEU A 38 -9.13 3.57 -3.66
N ARG A 39 -9.56 4.61 -2.95
CA ARG A 39 -8.76 5.78 -2.63
C ARG A 39 -8.31 5.70 -1.16
N PRO A 40 -7.00 5.86 -0.86
CA PRO A 40 -6.55 6.00 0.52
C PRO A 40 -7.18 7.20 1.23
N GLY A 41 -7.40 7.07 2.53
CA GLY A 41 -7.91 8.10 3.42
C GLY A 41 -9.44 8.16 3.48
N LYS A 42 -9.96 9.37 3.74
CA LYS A 42 -11.38 9.58 4.06
C LYS A 42 -12.34 9.15 2.94
N PRO A 43 -13.55 8.66 3.30
CA PRO A 43 -14.04 8.46 4.67
C PRO A 43 -13.74 7.08 5.26
N TRP A 44 -13.37 6.10 4.43
CA TRP A 44 -13.34 4.69 4.82
C TRP A 44 -11.98 4.17 5.24
N TYR A 45 -10.91 4.89 4.93
CA TYR A 45 -9.53 4.50 5.22
C TYR A 45 -9.23 3.04 4.78
N PRO A 46 -9.45 2.69 3.49
CA PRO A 46 -9.26 1.33 3.00
C PRO A 46 -7.79 0.88 2.93
N GLU A 47 -6.87 1.78 3.24
CA GLU A 47 -5.43 1.53 3.28
C GLU A 47 -4.96 0.88 4.59
N THR A 48 -3.79 0.25 4.52
CA THR A 48 -3.02 -0.16 5.70
C THR A 48 -1.58 0.30 5.58
N LEU A 49 -0.95 0.60 6.72
CA LEU A 49 0.47 0.91 6.84
C LEU A 49 1.20 -0.31 7.43
N THR A 50 2.27 -0.74 6.78
CA THR A 50 3.03 -1.91 7.23
C THR A 50 4.51 -1.76 6.92
N CYS A 51 5.38 -2.43 7.68
CA CYS A 51 6.81 -2.53 7.38
C CYS A 51 7.34 -3.92 7.75
N LYS A 52 8.54 -4.26 7.28
CA LYS A 52 9.17 -5.55 7.54
C LYS A 52 9.44 -5.81 9.03
N VAL A 53 9.81 -4.76 9.77
CA VAL A 53 10.09 -4.86 11.22
C VAL A 53 8.85 -5.27 12.01
N HIS A 54 7.66 -4.82 11.61
CA HIS A 54 6.41 -5.17 12.29
C HIS A 54 5.86 -6.53 11.90
N THR A 55 5.99 -6.93 10.63
CA THR A 55 5.43 -8.21 10.16
C THR A 55 6.35 -9.41 10.39
N GLY A 56 7.67 -9.20 10.40
CA GLY A 56 8.66 -10.29 10.33
C GLY A 56 8.59 -11.11 9.04
N ARG A 57 7.84 -10.66 8.02
CA ARG A 57 7.57 -11.39 6.77
C ARG A 57 8.17 -10.65 5.58
N ASP A 58 8.45 -11.39 4.51
CA ASP A 58 8.83 -10.79 3.24
C ASP A 58 7.65 -10.09 2.55
N PHE A 59 7.98 -9.17 1.64
CA PHE A 59 7.00 -8.32 0.95
C PHE A 59 5.91 -9.11 0.21
N ASP A 60 6.27 -10.17 -0.52
CA ASP A 60 5.33 -10.86 -1.41
C ASP A 60 4.20 -11.59 -0.67
N PRO A 61 4.47 -12.38 0.38
CA PRO A 61 3.40 -12.94 1.19
C PRO A 61 2.47 -11.86 1.78
N VAL A 62 3.00 -10.73 2.22
CA VAL A 62 2.19 -9.62 2.76
C VAL A 62 1.30 -9.01 1.68
N ALA A 63 1.86 -8.69 0.51
CA ALA A 63 1.11 -8.13 -0.61
C ALA A 63 0.03 -9.10 -1.11
N ARG A 64 0.38 -10.39 -1.25
CA ARG A 64 -0.56 -11.43 -1.71
C ARG A 64 -1.71 -11.61 -0.72
N ASP A 65 -1.41 -11.71 0.58
CA ASP A 65 -2.45 -11.90 1.58
C ASP A 65 -3.36 -10.66 1.64
N PHE A 66 -2.81 -9.45 1.52
CA PHE A 66 -3.60 -8.23 1.38
C PHE A 66 -4.56 -8.31 0.19
N GLU A 67 -4.07 -8.72 -0.99
CA GLU A 67 -4.88 -8.91 -2.19
C GLU A 67 -5.98 -9.96 -1.98
N ILE A 68 -5.68 -11.12 -1.37
CA ILE A 68 -6.68 -12.16 -1.12
C ILE A 68 -7.83 -11.67 -0.22
N TYR A 69 -7.52 -10.92 0.83
CA TYR A 69 -8.52 -10.55 1.84
C TYR A 69 -9.23 -9.22 1.57
N ASN A 70 -8.63 -8.29 0.81
CA ASN A 70 -9.13 -6.92 0.66
C ASN A 70 -9.42 -6.52 -0.78
N CYS A 71 -8.98 -7.30 -1.78
CA CYS A 71 -9.20 -7.01 -3.18
C CYS A 71 -10.30 -7.91 -3.76
N ASN A 72 -11.21 -7.33 -4.54
CA ASN A 72 -12.33 -8.02 -5.17
C ASN A 72 -12.79 -7.29 -6.45
N ALA A 73 -13.91 -7.71 -7.05
CA ALA A 73 -14.43 -7.10 -8.28
C ALA A 73 -14.70 -5.59 -8.15
N GLU A 74 -15.16 -5.13 -6.98
CA GLU A 74 -15.49 -3.73 -6.69
C GLU A 74 -14.27 -2.91 -6.29
N ALA A 75 -13.43 -3.45 -5.39
CA ALA A 75 -12.23 -2.80 -4.86
C ALA A 75 -11.00 -2.89 -5.79
N GLY A 76 -11.09 -3.71 -6.84
CA GLY A 76 -10.00 -4.06 -7.74
C GLY A 76 -9.24 -5.29 -7.26
N TRP A 77 -8.72 -6.09 -8.18
CA TRP A 77 -8.08 -7.39 -7.88
C TRP A 77 -6.61 -7.29 -7.42
N TYR A 78 -6.02 -6.09 -7.41
CA TYR A 78 -4.61 -5.90 -7.11
C TYR A 78 -4.42 -4.77 -6.10
N ALA A 79 -3.33 -4.85 -5.35
CA ALA A 79 -2.91 -3.78 -4.46
C ALA A 79 -2.21 -2.65 -5.22
N SER A 80 -2.42 -1.42 -4.75
CA SER A 80 -1.59 -0.25 -5.05
C SER A 80 -0.73 0.08 -3.84
N PHE A 81 0.48 0.57 -4.12
CA PHE A 81 1.48 0.84 -3.10
C PHE A 81 1.89 2.30 -3.12
N TYR A 82 2.17 2.83 -1.93
CA TYR A 82 2.57 4.22 -1.77
C TYR A 82 3.67 4.33 -0.72
N LEU A 83 4.52 5.33 -0.88
CA LEU A 83 5.57 5.69 0.07
C LEU A 83 5.33 7.13 0.55
N GLU A 84 5.76 7.41 1.77
CA GLU A 84 5.80 8.79 2.30
C GLU A 84 6.66 9.65 1.34
N ALA A 85 6.14 10.83 1.00
CA ALA A 85 6.78 11.79 0.08
C ALA A 85 7.92 12.57 0.75
#